data_AF-A0A1B6NQW6-F1
#
_entry.id   AF-A0A1B6NQW6-F1
#
_cell.length_a   1.000
_cell.length_b   1.000
_cell.length_c   1.000
_cell.angle_alpha   90.00
_cell.angle_beta   90.00
_cell.angle_gamma   90.00
#
_symmetry.space_group_name_H-M   'P 1'
#
loop_
_entity.id
_entity.type
_entity.pdbx_description
1 polymer ?
#
loop_
_entity_poly.entity_id
_entity_poly.type
_entity_poly.pdbx_seq_one_letter_code
_entity_poly.pdbx_strand_id
1 'polypeptide(L)'
;MTLQTSKNEIKGSDLTRAMLKKYEGGGVHCVISDESDEAALNWCTYVNSPAGVTLIIKEDENGIFVCKDGNKWEFAVPVDLIPLS
;
A
#
# COMPACT_ATOMS: atom_id res chain seq x y z
N MET A 1 17.79 27.01 16.10
CA MET A 1 17.08 26.55 14.89
C MET A 1 16.58 25.15 15.20
N THR A 2 15.33 25.04 15.62
CA THR A 2 14.76 23.77 16.11
C THR A 2 14.23 23.03 14.89
N LEU A 3 14.80 21.86 14.59
CA LEU A 3 14.24 20.96 13.59
C LEU A 3 12.89 20.46 14.12
N GLN A 4 11.81 21.10 13.69
CA GLN A 4 10.47 20.51 13.81
C GLN A 4 10.44 19.33 12.85
N THR A 5 10.73 18.13 13.36
CA THR A 5 10.28 16.92 12.68
C THR A 5 8.77 16.93 12.79
N SER A 6 8.08 17.32 11.72
CA SER A 6 6.68 16.98 11.57
C SER A 6 6.59 15.48 11.79
N LYS A 7 6.01 15.03 12.91
CA LYS A 7 5.50 13.67 13.07
C LYS A 7 4.35 13.50 12.06
N ASN A 8 4.64 13.61 10.77
CA ASN A 8 3.78 13.06 9.75
C ASN A 8 4.14 11.59 9.76
N GLU A 9 3.39 10.82 10.55
CA GLU A 9 3.36 9.37 10.42
C GLU A 9 3.17 9.09 8.93
N ILE A 10 4.18 8.53 8.29
CA ILE A 10 4.08 8.14 6.89
C ILE A 10 3.05 7.01 6.88
N LYS A 11 1.85 7.35 6.44
CA LYS A 11 0.76 6.41 6.24
C LYS A 11 1.16 5.43 5.14
N GLY A 12 0.76 4.18 5.28
CA GLY A 12 1.11 3.13 4.32
C GLY A 12 0.65 3.48 2.91
N SER A 13 -0.55 4.03 2.79
CA SER A 13 -1.10 4.59 1.55
C SER A 13 -0.21 5.66 0.91
N ASP A 14 0.33 6.60 1.69
CA ASP A 14 1.21 7.65 1.18
C ASP A 14 2.55 7.07 0.67
N LEU A 15 3.06 6.04 1.34
CA LEU A 15 4.25 5.33 0.89
C LEU A 15 3.99 4.60 -0.45
N THR A 16 2.85 3.93 -0.60
CA THR A 16 2.45 3.29 -1.86
C THR A 16 2.40 4.29 -3.01
N ARG A 17 1.80 5.47 -2.80
CA ARG A 17 1.74 6.53 -3.83
C ARG A 17 3.14 6.98 -4.24
N ALA A 18 4.03 7.19 -3.26
CA ALA A 18 5.41 7.58 -3.53
C ALA A 18 6.16 6.49 -4.32
N MET A 19 5.94 5.22 -3.99
CA MET A 19 6.52 4.09 -4.70
C MET A 19 5.97 3.98 -6.13
N LEU A 20 4.66 4.11 -6.34
CA LEU A 20 4.05 4.09 -7.68
C LEU A 20 4.61 5.18 -8.60
N LYS A 21 4.82 6.40 -8.07
CA LYS A 21 5.43 7.51 -8.83
C LYS A 21 6.91 7.26 -9.14
N LYS A 22 7.62 6.51 -8.30
CA LYS A 22 9.04 6.20 -8.47
C LYS A 22 9.27 5.01 -9.39
N TYR A 23 8.39 4.00 -9.34
CA TYR A 23 8.45 2.78 -10.14
C TYR A 23 7.49 2.91 -11.32
N GLU A 24 7.82 3.75 -12.30
CA GLU A 24 7.07 3.81 -13.56
C GLU A 24 7.05 2.43 -14.23
N GLY A 25 5.91 1.73 -14.14
CA GLY A 25 5.62 0.46 -14.84
C GLY A 25 5.81 -0.83 -14.03
N GLY A 26 6.25 -0.78 -12.76
CA GLY A 26 6.52 -1.99 -11.96
C GLY A 26 5.36 -2.50 -11.10
N GLY A 27 4.44 -1.61 -10.71
CA GLY A 27 3.45 -1.89 -9.66
C GLY A 27 4.09 -2.11 -8.28
N VAL A 28 3.29 -2.07 -7.23
CA VAL A 28 3.72 -2.20 -5.83
C VAL A 28 2.85 -3.27 -5.17
N HIS A 29 3.47 -4.27 -4.56
CA HIS A 29 2.73 -5.26 -3.78
C HIS A 29 2.25 -4.59 -2.50
N CYS A 30 0.93 -4.62 -2.29
CA CYS A 30 0.30 -3.96 -1.16
C CYS A 30 -0.72 -4.87 -0.50
N VAL A 31 -0.87 -4.69 0.79
CA VAL A 31 -2.07 -5.10 1.52
C VAL A 31 -3.09 -3.99 1.41
N ILE A 32 -4.35 -4.35 1.31
CA ILE A 32 -5.44 -3.47 0.88
C ILE A 32 -6.57 -3.46 1.90
N SER A 33 -7.30 -2.35 1.96
CA SER A 33 -8.53 -2.23 2.74
C SER A 33 -9.39 -1.09 2.20
N ASP A 34 -10.69 -1.16 2.46
CA ASP A 34 -11.62 -0.05 2.27
C ASP A 34 -11.83 0.76 3.56
N GLU A 35 -11.28 0.32 4.70
CA GLU A 35 -11.54 0.93 6.00
C GLU A 35 -10.42 1.88 6.44
N SER A 36 -9.18 1.38 6.50
CA SER A 36 -8.00 2.17 6.87
C SER A 36 -6.69 1.43 6.55
N ASP A 37 -5.57 2.15 6.62
CA ASP A 37 -4.22 1.56 6.54
C ASP A 37 -3.97 0.54 7.68
N GLU A 38 -4.51 0.80 8.88
CA GLU A 38 -4.36 -0.11 10.02
C GLU A 38 -5.17 -1.40 9.82
N ALA A 39 -6.36 -1.29 9.23
CA ALA A 39 -7.16 -2.44 8.85
C ALA A 39 -6.45 -3.29 7.79
N ALA A 40 -5.83 -2.66 6.78
CA ALA A 40 -5.03 -3.35 5.77
C ALA A 40 -3.85 -4.13 6.39
N LEU A 41 -3.14 -3.53 7.34
CA LEU A 41 -2.05 -4.18 8.08
C LEU A 41 -2.54 -5.31 9.00
N ASN A 42 -3.66 -5.12 9.69
CA ASN A 42 -4.25 -6.14 10.55
C ASN A 42 -4.64 -7.38 9.75
N TRP A 43 -5.19 -7.21 8.54
CA TRP A 43 -5.45 -8.32 7.63
C TRP A 43 -4.17 -9.11 7.33
N CYS A 44 -3.08 -8.44 6.96
CA CYS A 44 -1.80 -9.10 6.72
C CYS A 44 -1.31 -9.93 7.91
N THR A 45 -1.46 -9.37 9.12
CA THR A 45 -0.96 -9.95 10.37
C THR A 45 -1.80 -11.14 10.81
N TYR A 46 -3.11 -11.10 10.57
CA TYR A 46 -4.03 -12.13 11.04
C TYR A 46 -3.97 -13.40 10.19
N VAL A 47 -3.80 -13.26 8.87
CA VAL A 47 -4.03 -14.40 7.98
C VAL A 47 -2.76 -15.20 7.69
N ASN A 48 -1.54 -14.68 7.92
CA ASN A 48 -0.28 -15.30 7.43
C ASN A 48 -0.42 -15.82 5.98
N SER A 49 -1.28 -15.16 5.22
CA SER A 49 -1.80 -15.68 3.96
C SER A 49 -1.56 -14.63 2.91
N PRO A 50 -0.95 -15.01 1.78
CA PRO A 50 -0.77 -14.11 0.65
C PRO A 50 -2.11 -13.67 0.03
N ALA A 51 -3.25 -14.22 0.47
CA ALA A 51 -4.59 -13.87 -0.02
C ALA A 51 -4.97 -12.39 0.16
N GLY A 52 -4.31 -11.66 1.07
CA GLY A 52 -4.53 -10.22 1.29
C GLY A 52 -3.58 -9.30 0.52
N VAL A 53 -2.60 -9.86 -0.23
CA VAL A 53 -1.61 -9.06 -0.96
C VAL A 53 -2.00 -8.98 -2.44
N THR A 54 -2.12 -7.77 -2.96
CA THR A 54 -2.40 -7.52 -4.38
C THR A 54 -1.35 -6.60 -4.98
N LEU A 55 -1.19 -6.64 -6.30
CA LEU A 55 -0.30 -5.73 -7.01
C LEU A 55 -1.08 -4.47 -7.42
N ILE A 56 -0.77 -3.36 -6.77
CA ILE A 56 -1.28 -2.04 -7.15
C ILE A 56 -0.44 -1.50 -8.29
N ILE A 57 -1.08 -1.12 -9.39
CA ILE A 57 -0.38 -0.67 -10.61
C ILE A 57 -0.45 0.84 -10.82
N LYS A 58 -1.46 1.51 -10.25
CA LYS A 58 -1.63 2.95 -10.33
C LYS A 58 -2.61 3.45 -9.29
N GLU A 59 -2.57 4.75 -9.06
CA GLU A 59 -3.61 5.52 -8.40
C GLU A 59 -4.46 6.19 -9.48
N ASP A 60 -5.79 6.16 -9.36
CA ASP A 60 -6.68 6.89 -10.27
C ASP A 60 -6.82 8.37 -9.88
N GLU A 61 -7.53 9.13 -10.71
CA GLU A 61 -7.71 10.57 -10.51
C GLU A 61 -8.45 10.95 -9.21
N ASN A 62 -9.15 10.00 -8.58
CA ASN A 62 -9.85 10.21 -7.31
C ASN A 62 -9.00 9.80 -6.10
N GLY A 63 -7.75 9.40 -6.32
CA GLY A 63 -6.85 8.94 -5.26
C GLY A 63 -7.07 7.48 -4.85
N ILE A 64 -7.77 6.70 -5.69
CA ILE A 64 -8.10 5.30 -5.43
C ILE A 64 -7.04 4.39 -6.04
N PHE A 65 -6.59 3.40 -5.27
CA PHE A 65 -5.60 2.43 -5.71
C PHE A 65 -6.23 1.39 -6.63
N VAL A 66 -5.62 1.17 -7.79
CA VAL A 66 -6.08 0.22 -8.80
C VAL A 66 -5.13 -0.96 -8.86
N CYS A 67 -5.68 -2.16 -8.64
CA CYS A 67 -4.97 -3.42 -8.75
C CYS A 67 -4.72 -3.80 -10.21
N LYS A 68 -3.76 -4.69 -10.45
CA LYS A 68 -3.56 -5.33 -11.76
C LYS A 68 -4.83 -6.02 -12.28
N ASP A 69 -5.63 -6.60 -11.37
CA ASP A 69 -6.88 -7.30 -11.71
C ASP A 69 -8.07 -6.35 -11.94
N GLY A 70 -7.86 -5.03 -11.89
CA GLY A 70 -8.90 -4.01 -12.11
C GLY A 70 -9.73 -3.66 -10.88
N ASN A 71 -9.55 -4.38 -9.77
CA ASN A 71 -10.17 -4.05 -8.47
C ASN A 71 -9.64 -2.72 -7.93
N LYS A 72 -10.47 -2.03 -7.15
CA LYS A 72 -10.20 -0.70 -6.60
C LYS A 72 -10.26 -0.71 -5.08
N TRP A 73 -9.37 0.04 -4.43
CA TRP A 73 -9.26 0.11 -2.97
C TRP A 73 -8.91 1.52 -2.51
N GLU A 74 -9.49 1.94 -1.39
CA GLU A 74 -9.22 3.26 -0.80
C GLU A 74 -7.85 3.31 -0.10
N PHE A 75 -7.42 2.20 0.51
CA PHE A 75 -6.18 2.11 1.25
C PHE A 75 -5.31 0.97 0.74
N ALA A 76 -4.02 1.25 0.58
CA ALA A 76 -3.03 0.28 0.14
C ALA A 76 -1.70 0.51 0.85
N VAL A 77 -1.23 -0.46 1.62
CA VAL A 77 0.03 -0.39 2.37
C VAL A 77 1.05 -1.30 1.70
N PRO A 78 2.24 -0.81 1.33
CA PRO A 78 3.18 -1.59 0.56
C PRO A 78 3.85 -2.64 1.47
N VAL A 79 4.04 -3.84 0.95
CA VAL A 79 4.66 -4.97 1.65
C VAL A 79 5.72 -5.63 0.78
N ASP A 80 6.81 -6.05 1.42
CA ASP A 80 7.83 -6.87 0.78
C ASP A 80 7.48 -8.35 0.92
N LEU A 81 7.35 -9.03 -0.21
CA LEU A 81 7.18 -10.48 -0.25
C LEU A 81 8.55 -11.14 -0.12
N ILE A 82 8.85 -11.67 1.07
CA ILE A 82 10.08 -12.42 1.31
C ILE A 82 9.81 -13.89 0.97
N PRO A 83 10.45 -14.47 -0.06
CA PRO A 83 10.33 -15.89 -0.34
C PRO A 83 10.95 -16.69 0.81
N LEU A 84 10.19 -17.62 1.37
CA LEU A 84 10.71 -18.60 2.33
C LEU A 84 11.59 -19.59 1.55
N SER A 85 12.91 -19.43 1.71
CA SER A 85 13.95 -20.35 1.24
C SER A 85 14.09 -21.58 2.13
#